data_AF-A0A6H9LPG4-F1
#
_entry.id   AF-A0A6H9LPG4-F1
#
_cell.length_a   1.000
_cell.length_b   1.000
_cell.length_c   1.000
_cell.angle_alpha   90.00
_cell.angle_beta   90.00
_cell.angle_gamma   90.00
#
_symmetry.space_group_name_H-M   'P 1'
#
loop_
_entity.id
_entity.type
_entity.pdbx_description
1 polymer ?
#
loop_
_entity_poly.entity_id
_entity_poly.type
_entity_poly.pdbx_seq_one_letter_code
_entity_poly.pdbx_strand_id
1 'polypeptide(L)'
;MRSHGYSKVLGFVLLAVFAVAFVGCGDDDSPTGNTIGSLTDPNFVAVQEQVETYVDSTMDYILTGFSSISSISSGGNVDPVLYGPVFPDSDQVSITYVGGWHVVNLTKSRYNYAFSILDSVQFYSNDDVSQTSENLDSMWYRHNWSFDMPDTTVSHMTMEGVSGFDFRNLQSNAALIDGSQDLNIYVKHVTNDSTVWRNFDQTSTVSDLVVSKGGSNAWDEVRPTSGTLFSTITVNYYNDATQVDSESIWTVTVVFVNGDYNVSITQGTTTWTYNSTL
;
A
#
# COMPACT_ATOMS: atom_id res chain seq x y z
N MET A 1 -13.55 -15.23 -11.80
CA MET A 1 -14.15 -14.19 -12.68
C MET A 1 -15.10 -13.29 -11.88
N ARG A 2 -14.55 -12.29 -11.18
CA ARG A 2 -15.27 -11.12 -10.62
C ARG A 2 -14.20 -10.04 -10.35
N SER A 3 -14.08 -9.00 -11.19
CA SER A 3 -13.40 -7.74 -10.79
C SER A 3 -13.45 -6.60 -11.83
N HIS A 4 -13.97 -6.79 -13.04
CA HIS A 4 -14.01 -5.68 -14.02
C HIS A 4 -15.02 -4.56 -13.69
N GLY A 5 -15.95 -4.80 -12.76
CA GLY A 5 -16.89 -3.77 -12.29
C GLY A 5 -16.32 -2.86 -11.21
N TYR A 6 -15.46 -3.37 -10.33
CA TYR A 6 -15.02 -2.64 -9.14
C TYR A 6 -13.99 -1.55 -9.46
N SER A 7 -13.02 -1.80 -10.34
CA SER A 7 -12.01 -0.79 -10.72
C SER A 7 -12.60 0.45 -11.40
N LYS A 8 -13.66 0.30 -12.20
CA LYS A 8 -14.35 1.43 -12.84
C LYS A 8 -15.24 2.21 -11.89
N VAL A 9 -15.84 1.53 -10.90
CA VAL A 9 -16.67 2.18 -9.87
C VAL A 9 -15.78 2.90 -8.85
N LEU A 10 -14.66 2.31 -8.45
CA LEU A 10 -13.68 2.94 -7.55
C LEU A 10 -13.12 4.23 -8.17
N GLY A 11 -12.68 4.16 -9.44
CA GLY A 11 -12.18 5.33 -10.17
C GLY A 11 -13.23 6.44 -10.36
N PHE A 12 -14.52 6.10 -10.46
CA PHE A 12 -15.60 7.10 -10.61
C PHE A 12 -16.06 7.69 -9.28
N VAL A 13 -16.02 6.91 -8.19
CA VAL A 13 -16.36 7.35 -6.83
C VAL A 13 -15.26 8.28 -6.28
N LEU A 14 -13.98 7.93 -6.47
CA LEU A 14 -12.86 8.83 -6.20
C LEU A 14 -13.05 10.17 -6.95
N LEU A 15 -13.38 10.10 -8.25
CA LEU A 15 -13.56 11.29 -9.09
C LEU A 15 -14.70 12.21 -8.63
N ALA A 16 -15.81 11.62 -8.15
CA ALA A 16 -16.97 12.35 -7.67
C ALA A 16 -16.70 13.06 -6.33
N VAL A 17 -15.88 12.47 -5.46
CA VAL A 17 -15.46 13.09 -4.19
C VAL A 17 -14.47 14.25 -4.44
N PHE A 18 -13.57 14.13 -5.43
CA PHE A 18 -12.62 15.19 -5.80
C PHE A 18 -13.27 16.46 -6.39
N ALA A 19 -14.47 16.36 -6.96
CA ALA A 19 -15.19 17.52 -7.51
C ALA A 19 -15.82 18.41 -6.41
N VAL A 20 -15.99 17.90 -5.18
CA VAL A 20 -16.61 18.62 -4.06
C VAL A 20 -15.58 19.31 -3.15
N ALA A 21 -14.29 19.05 -3.35
CA ALA A 21 -13.18 19.62 -2.56
C ALA A 21 -12.86 21.11 -2.86
N PHE A 22 -13.71 21.83 -3.61
CA PHE A 22 -13.46 23.20 -4.07
C PHE A 22 -14.28 24.30 -3.36
N VAL A 23 -14.66 24.13 -2.09
CA VAL A 23 -15.16 25.25 -1.28
C VAL A 23 -14.40 25.33 0.04
N GLY A 24 -13.38 26.19 0.08
CA GLY A 24 -12.68 26.59 1.30
C GLY A 24 -11.94 27.91 1.08
N CYS A 25 -12.66 29.02 1.27
CA CYS A 25 -12.12 30.38 1.29
C CYS A 25 -12.49 31.01 2.65
N GLY A 26 -11.49 31.57 3.37
CA GLY A 26 -11.60 32.39 4.61
C GLY A 26 -11.63 31.59 5.93
N ASP A 27 -10.92 31.92 7.01
CA ASP A 27 -10.42 33.22 7.51
C ASP A 27 -9.11 33.08 8.32
N ASP A 28 -8.34 34.17 8.35
CA ASP A 28 -7.10 34.42 9.13
C ASP A 28 -7.33 34.51 10.65
N ASP A 29 -7.67 33.40 11.30
CA ASP A 29 -7.57 33.29 12.77
C ASP A 29 -6.67 32.11 13.12
N SER A 30 -5.44 32.38 13.57
CA SER A 30 -4.46 31.35 13.95
C SER A 30 -4.83 30.73 15.31
N PRO A 31 -5.32 29.49 15.40
CA PRO A 31 -5.48 28.83 16.69
C PRO A 31 -4.12 28.23 17.08
N THR A 32 -3.53 28.68 18.18
CA THR A 32 -2.30 28.10 18.76
C THR A 32 -2.55 26.75 19.46
N GLY A 33 -3.59 26.00 19.05
CA GLY A 33 -3.96 24.72 19.63
C GLY A 33 -4.29 23.70 18.54
N ASN A 34 -3.94 22.43 18.80
CA ASN A 34 -4.37 21.34 17.92
C ASN A 34 -5.90 21.35 17.85
N THR A 35 -6.43 21.53 16.65
CA THR A 35 -7.88 21.53 16.43
C THR A 35 -8.32 20.09 16.20
N ILE A 36 -9.29 19.61 16.98
CA ILE A 36 -9.90 18.29 16.71
C ILE A 36 -10.76 18.46 15.46
N GLY A 37 -10.38 17.75 14.40
CA GLY A 37 -11.10 17.77 13.14
C GLY A 37 -12.42 17.00 13.19
N SER A 38 -13.39 17.39 12.35
CA SER A 38 -14.64 16.62 12.20
C SER A 38 -14.44 15.47 11.23
N LEU A 39 -14.92 14.27 11.59
CA LEU A 39 -14.94 13.11 10.67
C LEU A 39 -15.90 13.32 9.48
N THR A 40 -16.75 14.35 9.52
CA THR A 40 -17.63 14.73 8.41
C THR A 40 -17.06 15.90 7.60
N ASP A 41 -15.84 16.35 7.89
CA ASP A 41 -15.18 17.39 7.10
C ASP A 41 -14.94 16.85 5.68
N PRO A 42 -15.38 17.55 4.62
CA PRO A 42 -15.17 17.12 3.24
C PRO A 42 -13.70 16.84 2.90
N ASN A 43 -12.76 17.60 3.49
CA ASN A 43 -11.33 17.41 3.28
C ASN A 43 -10.85 16.10 3.95
N PHE A 44 -11.40 15.78 5.12
CA PHE A 44 -11.12 14.52 5.80
C PHE A 44 -11.69 13.33 5.03
N VAL A 45 -12.93 13.41 4.56
CA VAL A 45 -13.59 12.32 3.81
C VAL A 45 -12.80 11.94 2.55
N ALA A 46 -12.24 12.93 1.85
CA ALA A 46 -11.43 12.69 0.66
C ALA A 46 -10.12 11.93 0.96
N VAL A 47 -9.52 12.16 2.14
CA VAL A 47 -8.29 11.49 2.58
C VAL A 47 -8.58 10.17 3.28
N GLN A 48 -9.71 10.06 3.97
CA GLN A 48 -10.12 8.85 4.68
C GLN A 48 -10.14 7.64 3.76
N GLU A 49 -10.70 7.76 2.55
CA GLU A 49 -10.71 6.66 1.57
C GLU A 49 -9.30 6.23 1.17
N GLN A 50 -8.36 7.19 1.03
CA GLN A 50 -6.96 6.88 0.73
C GLN A 50 -6.26 6.22 1.91
N VAL A 51 -6.56 6.65 3.14
CA VAL A 51 -6.01 6.05 4.36
C VAL A 51 -6.53 4.65 4.58
N GLU A 52 -7.83 4.41 4.39
CA GLU A 52 -8.42 3.07 4.45
C GLU A 52 -7.82 2.16 3.38
N THR A 53 -7.72 2.64 2.14
CA THR A 53 -7.04 1.92 1.05
C THR A 53 -5.57 1.62 1.40
N TYR A 54 -4.88 2.55 2.06
CA TYR A 54 -3.50 2.35 2.51
C TYR A 54 -3.39 1.28 3.60
N VAL A 55 -4.22 1.34 4.64
CA VAL A 55 -4.22 0.34 5.71
C VAL A 55 -4.53 -1.03 5.13
N ASP A 56 -5.55 -1.12 4.28
CA ASP A 56 -5.94 -2.37 3.63
C ASP A 56 -4.84 -2.91 2.72
N SER A 57 -4.21 -2.05 1.89
CA SER A 57 -3.13 -2.49 0.99
C SER A 57 -1.85 -2.87 1.73
N THR A 58 -1.47 -2.14 2.79
CA THR A 58 -0.33 -2.49 3.64
C THR A 58 -0.56 -3.83 4.32
N MET A 59 -1.77 -4.05 4.83
CA MET A 59 -2.18 -5.32 5.39
C MET A 59 -2.17 -6.43 4.33
N ASP A 60 -2.64 -6.16 3.11
CA ASP A 60 -2.59 -7.12 2.00
C ASP A 60 -1.15 -7.50 1.62
N TYR A 61 -0.20 -6.55 1.61
CA TYR A 61 1.22 -6.84 1.38
C TYR A 61 1.83 -7.68 2.51
N ILE A 62 1.49 -7.40 3.76
CA ILE A 62 1.93 -8.20 4.92
C ILE A 62 1.37 -9.63 4.81
N LEU A 63 0.08 -9.77 4.53
CA LEU A 63 -0.59 -11.07 4.36
C LEU A 63 -0.04 -11.84 3.16
N THR A 64 0.31 -11.13 2.09
CA THR A 64 0.99 -11.68 0.92
C THR A 64 2.37 -12.24 1.30
N GLY A 65 3.15 -11.50 2.09
CA GLY A 65 4.42 -11.98 2.63
C GLY A 65 4.26 -13.30 3.38
N PHE A 66 3.29 -13.42 4.28
CA PHE A 66 3.02 -14.68 4.98
C PHE A 66 2.56 -15.82 4.06
N SER A 67 1.73 -15.50 3.08
CA SER A 67 1.23 -16.49 2.12
C SER A 67 2.37 -17.06 1.25
N SER A 68 3.49 -16.35 1.10
CA SER A 68 4.68 -16.88 0.43
C SER A 68 5.26 -18.12 1.13
N ILE A 69 5.13 -18.22 2.47
CA ILE A 69 5.61 -19.36 3.27
C ILE A 69 4.90 -20.65 2.85
N SER A 70 3.58 -20.58 2.61
CA SER A 70 2.77 -21.75 2.24
C SER A 70 2.82 -22.08 0.74
N SER A 71 3.26 -21.13 -0.11
CA SER A 71 3.30 -21.28 -1.57
C SER A 71 4.49 -22.07 -2.12
N ILE A 72 5.62 -22.06 -1.41
CA ILE A 72 6.85 -22.71 -1.87
C ILE A 72 6.82 -24.15 -1.39
N SER A 73 6.48 -25.08 -2.30
CA SER A 73 6.44 -26.50 -1.96
C SER A 73 7.83 -27.00 -1.55
N SER A 74 7.86 -27.91 -0.58
CA SER A 74 9.09 -28.52 -0.03
C SER A 74 9.93 -29.30 -1.05
N GLY A 75 9.41 -29.50 -2.28
CA GLY A 75 10.10 -30.16 -3.39
C GLY A 75 10.87 -29.23 -4.35
N GLY A 76 10.97 -27.93 -4.07
CA GLY A 76 11.65 -26.97 -4.95
C GLY A 76 10.85 -26.59 -6.21
N ASN A 77 9.65 -27.13 -6.39
CA ASN A 77 8.65 -26.56 -7.30
C ASN A 77 7.97 -25.39 -6.59
N VAL A 78 8.38 -24.18 -6.92
CA VAL A 78 7.66 -22.96 -6.52
C VAL A 78 6.38 -22.94 -7.35
N ASP A 79 5.23 -23.24 -6.74
CA ASP A 79 3.95 -22.79 -7.30
C ASP A 79 3.85 -21.31 -6.92
N PRO A 80 4.09 -20.37 -7.86
CA PRO A 80 4.04 -18.96 -7.52
C PRO A 80 2.61 -18.69 -7.07
N VAL A 81 2.46 -18.17 -5.86
CA VAL A 81 1.23 -17.40 -5.64
C VAL A 81 1.47 -16.07 -6.33
N LEU A 82 0.72 -15.89 -7.42
CA LEU A 82 0.70 -14.66 -8.18
C LEU A 82 -0.18 -13.69 -7.39
N TYR A 83 0.43 -12.62 -6.85
CA TYR A 83 -0.26 -11.60 -6.07
C TYR A 83 -0.46 -10.33 -6.90
N GLY A 84 -1.51 -9.55 -6.58
CA GLY A 84 -1.97 -8.43 -7.39
C GLY A 84 -2.96 -8.85 -8.50
N PRO A 85 -3.37 -7.94 -9.40
CA PRO A 85 -4.27 -8.29 -10.50
C PRO A 85 -3.57 -9.24 -11.48
N VAL A 86 -3.67 -10.54 -11.22
CA VAL A 86 -3.23 -11.58 -12.14
C VAL A 86 -4.24 -11.65 -13.25
N PHE A 87 -3.91 -11.00 -14.35
CA PHE A 87 -4.67 -11.22 -15.56
C PHE A 87 -4.31 -12.61 -16.10
N PRO A 88 -5.30 -13.41 -16.54
CA PRO A 88 -5.05 -14.74 -17.12
C PRO A 88 -4.12 -14.73 -18.35
N ASP A 89 -3.77 -13.54 -18.85
CA ASP A 89 -2.97 -13.29 -20.04
C ASP A 89 -1.71 -12.45 -19.71
N SER A 90 -1.00 -12.70 -18.61
CA SER A 90 0.33 -12.10 -18.41
C SER A 90 1.25 -12.53 -19.56
N ASP A 91 1.94 -11.57 -20.18
CA ASP A 91 2.73 -11.88 -21.38
C ASP A 91 4.03 -12.61 -21.01
N GLN A 92 4.56 -12.34 -19.82
CA GLN A 92 5.77 -12.97 -19.30
C GLN A 92 5.70 -13.10 -17.78
N VAL A 93 5.82 -14.33 -17.30
CA VAL A 93 6.08 -14.64 -15.89
C VAL A 93 7.39 -15.42 -15.84
N SER A 94 8.32 -14.97 -15.01
CA SER A 94 9.58 -15.68 -14.77
C SER A 94 9.79 -15.86 -13.28
N ILE A 95 10.29 -17.04 -12.91
CA ILE A 95 10.57 -17.41 -11.53
C ILE A 95 12.01 -17.90 -11.52
N THR A 96 12.81 -17.38 -10.60
CA THR A 96 14.20 -17.79 -10.46
C THR A 96 14.62 -17.81 -9.01
N TYR A 97 15.60 -18.66 -8.71
CA TYR A 97 16.28 -18.64 -7.43
C TYR A 97 17.72 -18.19 -7.67
N VAL A 98 18.08 -17.02 -7.14
CA VAL A 98 19.39 -16.40 -7.37
C VAL A 98 19.86 -15.66 -6.12
N GLY A 99 21.12 -15.89 -5.73
CA GLY A 99 21.71 -15.20 -4.57
C GLY A 99 20.96 -15.40 -3.26
N GLY A 100 20.24 -16.51 -3.11
CA GLY A 100 19.45 -16.79 -1.91
C GLY A 100 18.00 -16.27 -1.93
N TRP A 101 17.59 -15.61 -3.02
CA TRP A 101 16.25 -15.05 -3.19
C TRP A 101 15.43 -15.89 -4.15
N HIS A 102 14.19 -16.18 -3.78
CA HIS A 102 13.15 -16.56 -4.72
C HIS A 102 12.60 -15.28 -5.33
N VAL A 103 12.73 -15.14 -6.65
CA VAL A 103 12.34 -13.93 -7.38
C VAL A 103 11.25 -14.29 -8.37
N VAL A 104 10.13 -13.56 -8.30
CA VAL A 104 9.02 -13.64 -9.24
C VAL A 104 8.95 -12.32 -9.99
N ASN A 105 9.08 -12.37 -11.30
CA ASN A 105 8.92 -11.21 -12.17
C ASN A 105 7.74 -11.46 -13.11
N LEU A 106 6.74 -10.59 -13.03
CA LEU A 106 5.58 -10.57 -13.90
C LEU A 106 5.58 -9.26 -14.66
N THR A 107 5.49 -9.33 -15.98
CA THR A 107 5.29 -8.15 -16.81
C THR A 107 4.11 -8.36 -17.74
N LYS A 108 3.37 -7.28 -17.96
CA LYS A 108 2.27 -7.22 -18.91
C LYS A 108 2.33 -5.90 -19.66
N SER A 109 2.28 -5.97 -20.98
CA SER A 109 2.24 -4.78 -21.81
C SER A 109 1.08 -4.87 -22.79
N ARG A 110 0.30 -3.81 -22.85
CA ARG A 110 -0.76 -3.59 -23.84
C ARG A 110 -0.54 -2.21 -24.46
N TYR A 111 -1.23 -1.94 -25.56
CA TYR A 111 -1.08 -0.67 -26.27
C TYR A 111 -1.37 0.56 -25.40
N ASN A 112 -2.18 0.41 -24.35
CA ASN A 112 -2.65 1.50 -23.49
C ASN A 112 -2.20 1.42 -22.03
N TYR A 113 -1.46 0.38 -21.63
CA TYR A 113 -0.84 0.31 -20.31
C TYR A 113 0.31 -0.70 -20.27
N ALA A 114 1.25 -0.46 -19.37
CA ALA A 114 2.26 -1.41 -18.93
C ALA A 114 2.10 -1.64 -17.43
N PHE A 115 2.32 -2.88 -17.01
CA PHE A 115 2.29 -3.27 -15.61
C PHE A 115 3.44 -4.22 -15.34
N SER A 116 4.14 -4.01 -14.24
CA SER A 116 5.19 -4.91 -13.79
C SER A 116 5.10 -5.16 -12.30
N ILE A 117 5.45 -6.37 -11.90
CA ILE A 117 5.65 -6.79 -10.52
C ILE A 117 6.99 -7.52 -10.46
N LEU A 118 7.80 -7.18 -9.47
CA LEU A 118 9.01 -7.89 -9.09
C LEU A 118 8.95 -8.16 -7.58
N ASP A 119 8.60 -9.40 -7.26
CA ASP A 119 8.56 -9.89 -5.88
C ASP A 119 9.82 -10.67 -5.60
N SER A 120 10.32 -10.54 -4.38
CA SER A 120 11.42 -11.35 -3.92
C SER A 120 11.28 -11.72 -2.46
N VAL A 121 11.51 -12.98 -2.16
CA VAL A 121 11.52 -13.50 -0.79
C VAL A 121 12.81 -14.25 -0.51
N GLN A 122 13.42 -13.96 0.64
CA GLN A 122 14.57 -14.67 1.16
C GLN A 122 14.22 -15.25 2.52
N PHE A 123 14.48 -16.54 2.67
CA PHE A 123 14.18 -17.28 3.88
C PHE A 123 15.43 -17.51 4.71
N TYR A 124 15.26 -17.55 6.03
CA TYR A 124 16.34 -17.83 6.97
C TYR A 124 15.93 -18.92 7.96
N SER A 125 16.86 -19.85 8.21
CA SER A 125 16.76 -20.85 9.27
C SER A 125 18.10 -20.93 9.97
N ASN A 126 18.12 -20.72 11.28
CA ASN A 126 19.28 -20.58 12.15
C ASN A 126 20.29 -19.54 11.62
N ASP A 127 19.80 -18.37 11.22
CA ASP A 127 20.55 -17.27 10.60
C ASP A 127 21.19 -17.58 9.23
N ASP A 128 21.03 -18.79 8.71
CA ASP A 128 21.50 -19.20 7.38
C ASP A 128 20.39 -19.04 6.34
N VAL A 129 20.77 -18.62 5.13
CA VAL A 129 19.83 -18.51 3.99
C VAL A 129 19.31 -19.91 3.62
N SER A 130 17.99 -20.06 3.62
CA SER A 130 17.30 -21.28 3.24
C SER A 130 16.64 -21.14 1.86
N GLN A 131 16.60 -22.24 1.12
CA GLN A 131 15.80 -22.34 -0.10
C GLN A 131 14.38 -22.84 0.19
N THR A 132 14.14 -23.46 1.34
CA THR A 132 12.83 -24.01 1.73
C THR A 132 12.14 -23.06 2.71
N SER A 133 10.81 -23.12 2.76
CA SER A 133 9.98 -22.38 3.71
C SER A 133 9.69 -23.15 5.01
N GLU A 134 10.38 -24.27 5.24
CA GLU A 134 10.18 -25.11 6.42
C GLU A 134 11.05 -24.62 7.60
N ASN A 135 10.46 -24.58 8.80
CA ASN A 135 11.15 -24.22 10.05
C ASN A 135 11.92 -22.88 9.98
N LEU A 136 11.33 -21.88 9.35
CA LEU A 136 11.92 -20.55 9.22
C LEU A 136 11.95 -19.81 10.55
N ASP A 137 13.06 -19.14 10.83
CA ASP A 137 13.19 -18.20 11.94
C ASP A 137 12.76 -16.78 11.52
N SER A 138 13.16 -16.39 10.31
CA SER A 138 12.83 -15.11 9.71
C SER A 138 12.69 -15.22 8.19
N MET A 139 12.07 -14.20 7.60
CA MET A 139 12.04 -14.01 6.16
C MET A 139 12.07 -12.53 5.81
N TRP A 140 12.68 -12.22 4.67
CA TRP A 140 12.61 -10.89 4.07
C TRP A 140 11.74 -10.97 2.83
N TYR A 141 10.76 -10.08 2.76
CA TYR A 141 9.91 -9.91 1.60
C TYR A 141 10.16 -8.54 0.99
N ARG A 142 10.23 -8.47 -0.33
CA ARG A 142 10.25 -7.23 -1.08
C ARG A 142 9.28 -7.32 -2.23
N HIS A 143 8.54 -6.25 -2.44
CA HIS A 143 7.55 -6.13 -3.50
C HIS A 143 7.75 -4.81 -4.21
N ASN A 144 8.07 -4.89 -5.50
CA ASN A 144 8.16 -3.72 -6.36
C ASN A 144 7.13 -3.87 -7.45
N TRP A 145 6.34 -2.84 -7.70
CA TRP A 145 5.38 -2.86 -8.79
C TRP A 145 5.27 -1.50 -9.43
N SER A 146 4.86 -1.51 -10.69
CA SER A 146 4.56 -0.28 -11.41
C SER A 146 3.40 -0.48 -12.37
N PHE A 147 2.67 0.60 -12.58
CA PHE A 147 1.62 0.73 -13.57
C PHE A 147 1.86 2.02 -14.34
N ASP A 148 1.89 1.92 -15.65
CA ASP A 148 2.16 3.05 -16.53
C ASP A 148 1.16 3.07 -17.69
N MET A 149 0.78 4.27 -18.13
CA MET A 149 -0.08 4.49 -19.29
C MET A 149 0.72 5.27 -20.36
N PRO A 150 1.10 4.63 -21.48
CA PRO A 150 1.99 5.25 -22.46
C PRO A 150 1.45 6.53 -23.12
N ASP A 151 0.12 6.67 -23.24
CA ASP A 151 -0.50 7.87 -23.80
C ASP A 151 -0.64 8.96 -22.73
N THR A 152 0.36 9.84 -22.67
CA THR A 152 0.40 10.97 -21.75
C THR A 152 -0.30 12.23 -22.27
N THR A 153 -0.85 12.19 -23.50
CA THR A 153 -1.52 13.34 -24.12
C THR A 153 -2.90 13.57 -23.53
N VAL A 154 -3.54 12.50 -23.05
CA VAL A 154 -4.87 12.51 -22.42
C VAL A 154 -4.78 12.39 -20.89
N SER A 155 -5.94 12.30 -20.24
CA SER A 155 -6.03 11.89 -18.83
C SER A 155 -5.39 10.52 -18.64
N HIS A 156 -4.45 10.43 -17.71
CA HIS A 156 -3.72 9.20 -17.43
C HIS A 156 -3.25 9.16 -15.98
N MET A 157 -2.75 7.99 -15.58
CA MET A 157 -2.21 7.74 -14.26
C MET A 157 -0.99 6.85 -14.39
N THR A 158 0.04 7.15 -13.61
CA THR A 158 1.19 6.27 -13.39
C THR A 158 1.32 6.02 -11.90
N MET A 159 1.72 4.81 -11.53
CA MET A 159 1.89 4.39 -10.15
C MET A 159 3.16 3.56 -10.03
N GLU A 160 3.90 3.77 -8.96
CA GLU A 160 5.05 2.95 -8.60
C GLU A 160 5.02 2.71 -7.09
N GLY A 161 5.14 1.45 -6.69
CA GLY A 161 5.21 1.06 -5.30
C GLY A 161 6.42 0.17 -5.04
N VAL A 162 7.10 0.44 -3.94
CA VAL A 162 8.23 -0.33 -3.44
C VAL A 162 7.98 -0.61 -1.97
N SER A 163 8.00 -1.88 -1.57
CA SER A 163 7.87 -2.25 -0.18
C SER A 163 8.86 -3.34 0.22
N GLY A 164 9.24 -3.33 1.48
CA GLY A 164 10.17 -4.26 2.08
C GLY A 164 9.80 -4.52 3.52
N PHE A 165 9.70 -5.79 3.89
CA PHE A 165 9.30 -6.23 5.22
C PHE A 165 10.23 -7.34 5.73
N ASP A 166 10.67 -7.21 6.97
CA ASP A 166 11.38 -8.22 7.73
C ASP A 166 10.42 -8.88 8.71
N PHE A 167 10.26 -10.18 8.60
CA PHE A 167 9.42 -10.98 9.47
C PHE A 167 10.32 -11.84 10.35
N ARG A 168 10.16 -11.73 11.67
CA ARG A 168 11.00 -12.40 12.66
C ARG A 168 10.15 -13.25 13.59
N ASN A 169 10.78 -14.23 14.24
CA ASN A 169 10.14 -15.17 15.18
C ASN A 169 9.07 -16.07 14.53
N LEU A 170 9.25 -16.46 13.27
CA LEU A 170 8.28 -17.26 12.51
C LEU A 170 8.06 -18.68 13.07
N GLN A 171 9.02 -19.20 13.85
CA GLN A 171 8.87 -20.46 14.59
C GLN A 171 7.93 -20.35 15.79
N SER A 172 7.69 -19.14 16.30
CA SER A 172 6.86 -18.93 17.49
C SER A 172 5.37 -18.79 17.14
N ASN A 173 4.52 -18.50 18.13
CA ASN A 173 3.10 -18.21 17.90
C ASN A 173 2.84 -16.78 17.42
N ALA A 174 3.84 -15.91 17.52
CA ALA A 174 3.74 -14.51 17.11
C ALA A 174 4.96 -14.09 16.29
N ALA A 175 4.72 -13.40 15.19
CA ALA A 175 5.79 -12.83 14.37
C ALA A 175 5.90 -11.35 14.65
N LEU A 176 7.12 -10.84 14.60
CA LEU A 176 7.43 -9.42 14.66
C LEU A 176 7.75 -8.95 13.25
N ILE A 177 7.12 -7.86 12.81
CA ILE A 177 7.24 -7.33 11.47
C ILE A 177 7.69 -5.88 11.55
N ASP A 178 8.73 -5.58 10.80
CA ASP A 178 9.19 -4.22 10.54
C ASP A 178 9.38 -4.03 9.05
N GLY A 179 9.24 -2.80 8.59
CA GLY A 179 9.43 -2.55 7.18
C GLY A 179 9.05 -1.15 6.77
N SER A 180 9.06 -0.95 5.47
CA SER A 180 8.67 0.31 4.85
C SER A 180 8.03 0.08 3.51
N GLN A 181 7.25 1.06 3.11
CA GLN A 181 6.66 1.15 1.78
C GLN A 181 6.76 2.58 1.28
N ASP A 182 7.16 2.74 0.04
CA ASP A 182 7.04 3.97 -0.72
C ASP A 182 6.03 3.75 -1.85
N LEU A 183 5.19 4.75 -2.10
CA LEU A 183 4.21 4.75 -3.17
C LEU A 183 4.18 6.14 -3.82
N ASN A 184 4.46 6.18 -5.12
CA ASN A 184 4.28 7.37 -5.94
C ASN A 184 3.07 7.15 -6.85
N ILE A 185 2.16 8.12 -6.88
CA ILE A 185 1.04 8.15 -7.82
C ILE A 185 1.05 9.49 -8.51
N TYR A 186 1.16 9.47 -9.83
CA TYR A 186 0.96 10.64 -10.65
C TYR A 186 -0.34 10.51 -11.43
N VAL A 187 -1.17 11.55 -11.34
CA VAL A 187 -2.47 11.62 -12.03
C VAL A 187 -2.51 12.88 -12.87
N LYS A 188 -2.84 12.74 -14.15
CA LYS A 188 -3.20 13.83 -15.05
C LYS A 188 -4.66 13.71 -15.43
N HIS A 189 -5.39 14.80 -15.34
CA HIS A 189 -6.77 14.90 -15.81
C HIS A 189 -6.90 16.06 -16.79
N VAL A 190 -7.30 15.77 -18.01
CA VAL A 190 -7.54 16.74 -19.09
C VAL A 190 -9.03 16.91 -19.28
N THR A 191 -9.51 18.15 -19.15
CA THR A 191 -10.83 18.59 -19.56
C THR A 191 -10.73 19.51 -20.78
N ASN A 192 -11.86 20.00 -21.30
CA ASN A 192 -11.82 20.96 -22.41
C ASN A 192 -11.19 22.30 -22.01
N ASP A 193 -11.32 22.68 -20.74
CA ASP A 193 -11.02 24.03 -20.26
C ASP A 193 -9.77 24.09 -19.37
N SER A 194 -9.35 22.94 -18.81
CA SER A 194 -8.16 22.85 -17.95
C SER A 194 -7.51 21.48 -17.95
N THR A 195 -6.23 21.44 -17.58
CA THR A 195 -5.48 20.24 -17.21
C THR A 195 -5.04 20.35 -15.76
N VAL A 196 -5.36 19.31 -14.99
CA VAL A 196 -4.98 19.17 -13.59
C VAL A 196 -3.98 18.05 -13.46
N TRP A 197 -2.93 18.27 -12.66
CA TRP A 197 -2.01 17.24 -12.23
C TRP A 197 -2.02 17.09 -10.72
N ARG A 198 -1.85 15.86 -10.26
CA ARG A 198 -1.64 15.53 -8.85
C ARG A 198 -0.49 14.54 -8.74
N ASN A 199 0.47 14.83 -7.89
CA ASN A 199 1.46 13.86 -7.46
C ASN A 199 1.21 13.53 -6.00
N PHE A 200 1.07 12.24 -5.71
CA PHE A 200 0.97 11.70 -4.37
C PHE A 200 2.27 10.97 -4.08
N ASP A 201 3.02 11.48 -3.12
CA ASP A 201 4.23 10.84 -2.62
C ASP A 201 3.94 10.34 -1.22
N GLN A 202 3.94 9.02 -1.05
CA GLN A 202 3.68 8.38 0.21
C GLN A 202 4.90 7.60 0.67
N THR A 203 5.31 7.81 1.91
CA THR A 203 6.29 6.98 2.62
C THR A 203 5.68 6.45 3.89
N SER A 204 5.87 5.16 4.11
CA SER A 204 5.23 4.41 5.18
C SER A 204 6.22 3.52 5.88
N THR A 205 6.05 3.35 7.19
CA THR A 205 6.88 2.49 8.03
C THR A 205 5.99 1.63 8.92
N VAL A 206 6.38 0.38 9.06
CA VAL A 206 5.82 -0.59 10.00
C VAL A 206 6.86 -0.80 11.07
N SER A 207 6.48 -0.58 12.33
CA SER A 207 7.37 -0.73 13.48
C SER A 207 6.75 -1.63 14.51
N ASP A 208 7.52 -2.64 14.92
CA ASP A 208 7.19 -3.60 15.97
C ASP A 208 5.77 -4.19 15.82
N LEU A 209 5.35 -4.46 14.58
CA LEU A 209 4.03 -5.03 14.31
C LEU A 209 4.04 -6.50 14.72
N VAL A 210 3.33 -6.81 15.78
CA VAL A 210 3.18 -8.17 16.28
C VAL A 210 1.91 -8.76 15.71
N VAL A 211 2.06 -9.89 15.03
CA VAL A 211 0.94 -10.65 14.50
C VAL A 211 0.96 -12.07 15.05
N SER A 212 -0.22 -12.65 15.24
CA SER A 212 -0.34 -14.02 15.77
C SER A 212 -0.75 -15.01 14.67
N LYS A 213 -0.29 -16.27 14.81
CA LYS A 213 -0.79 -17.39 14.02
C LYS A 213 -2.30 -17.57 14.20
N GLY A 214 -2.97 -18.01 13.14
CA GLY A 214 -4.38 -18.41 13.19
C GLY A 214 -4.60 -19.71 13.96
N GLY A 215 -5.87 -20.13 14.08
CA GLY A 215 -6.29 -21.29 14.90
C GLY A 215 -5.68 -22.64 14.48
N SER A 216 -5.17 -22.75 13.26
CA SER A 216 -4.47 -23.92 12.71
C SER A 216 -2.95 -23.93 12.97
N ASN A 217 -2.41 -22.96 13.73
CA ASN A 217 -0.98 -22.65 13.81
C ASN A 217 -0.33 -22.36 12.45
N ALA A 218 -1.13 -21.95 11.46
CA ALA A 218 -0.67 -21.49 10.17
C ALA A 218 -0.69 -19.96 10.09
N TRP A 219 0.11 -19.44 9.16
CA TRP A 219 0.21 -18.02 8.83
C TRP A 219 -0.81 -17.61 7.75
N ASP A 220 -1.92 -18.33 7.63
CA ASP A 220 -2.98 -18.09 6.64
C ASP A 220 -4.08 -17.14 7.15
N GLU A 221 -4.24 -17.02 8.47
CA GLU A 221 -5.22 -16.13 9.12
C GLU A 221 -4.52 -15.20 10.13
N VAL A 222 -3.65 -14.34 9.62
CA VAL A 222 -2.81 -13.47 10.44
C VAL A 222 -3.57 -12.22 10.85
N ARG A 223 -3.53 -11.88 12.14
CA ARG A 223 -4.12 -10.65 12.68
C ARG A 223 -3.09 -9.86 13.48
N PRO A 224 -2.91 -8.55 13.21
CA PRO A 224 -2.19 -7.65 14.09
C PRO A 224 -2.75 -7.66 15.51
N THR A 225 -1.86 -7.74 16.48
CA THR A 225 -2.19 -7.71 17.91
C THR A 225 -1.57 -6.50 18.60
N SER A 226 -0.41 -6.03 18.13
CA SER A 226 0.19 -4.78 18.59
C SER A 226 1.12 -4.20 17.53
N GLY A 227 1.56 -2.96 17.73
CA GLY A 227 2.56 -2.30 16.90
C GLY A 227 2.03 -1.02 16.28
N THR A 228 2.80 -0.42 15.37
CA THR A 228 2.46 0.87 14.78
C THR A 228 2.75 0.90 13.28
N LEU A 229 1.80 1.45 12.53
CA LEU A 229 2.02 1.91 11.16
C LEU A 229 2.09 3.43 11.20
N PHE A 230 3.08 3.99 10.55
CA PHE A 230 3.18 5.42 10.34
C PHE A 230 3.31 5.69 8.85
N SER A 231 2.62 6.72 8.36
CA SER A 231 2.67 7.12 6.96
C SER A 231 2.68 8.64 6.85
N THR A 232 3.46 9.15 5.90
CA THR A 232 3.41 10.54 5.45
C THR A 232 2.98 10.55 4.01
N ILE A 233 1.92 11.29 3.70
CA ILE A 233 1.39 11.47 2.36
C ILE A 233 1.55 12.94 1.99
N THR A 234 2.33 13.21 0.95
CA THR A 234 2.48 14.53 0.36
C THR A 234 1.67 14.58 -0.92
N VAL A 235 0.82 15.59 -1.06
CA VAL A 235 0.00 15.80 -2.26
C VAL A 235 0.36 17.14 -2.86
N ASN A 236 0.95 17.08 -4.07
CA ASN A 236 1.25 18.25 -4.89
C ASN A 236 0.20 18.41 -5.97
N TYR A 237 -0.43 19.58 -6.05
CA TYR A 237 -1.47 19.91 -7.01
C TYR A 237 -1.01 20.98 -8.00
N TYR A 238 -1.40 20.81 -9.26
CA TYR A 238 -1.09 21.73 -10.37
C TYR A 238 -2.34 21.90 -11.24
N ASN A 239 -2.64 23.11 -11.69
CA ASN A 239 -3.77 23.43 -12.57
C ASN A 239 -3.32 24.39 -13.67
N ASP A 240 -3.29 23.90 -14.91
CA ASP A 240 -2.81 24.62 -16.10
C ASP A 240 -1.40 25.24 -15.95
N ALA A 241 -0.65 24.82 -14.91
CA ALA A 241 0.64 25.36 -14.52
C ALA A 241 1.71 24.27 -14.47
N THR A 242 2.96 24.68 -14.65
CA THR A 242 4.14 23.81 -14.49
C THR A 242 4.76 23.88 -13.10
N GLN A 243 4.17 24.68 -12.20
CA GLN A 243 4.59 24.82 -10.80
C GLN A 243 3.47 24.35 -9.87
N VAL A 244 3.85 23.89 -8.68
CA VAL A 244 2.90 23.46 -7.65
C VAL A 244 2.03 24.64 -7.23
N ASP A 245 0.73 24.53 -7.43
CA ASP A 245 -0.25 25.51 -6.97
C ASP A 245 -0.53 25.36 -5.48
N SER A 246 -0.57 24.12 -4.99
CA SER A 246 -0.70 23.82 -3.57
C SER A 246 -0.05 22.50 -3.19
N GLU A 247 0.51 22.47 -1.98
CA GLU A 247 1.05 21.27 -1.33
C GLU A 247 0.26 21.02 -0.05
N SER A 248 -0.07 19.76 0.21
CA SER A 248 -0.61 19.33 1.50
C SER A 248 0.13 18.10 2.00
N ILE A 249 0.48 18.11 3.29
CA ILE A 249 1.17 17.01 3.95
C ILE A 249 0.25 16.45 5.02
N TRP A 250 0.05 15.14 4.96
CA TRP A 250 -0.78 14.38 5.87
C TRP A 250 0.09 13.36 6.59
N THR A 251 -0.06 13.27 7.90
CA THR A 251 0.56 12.20 8.68
C THR A 251 -0.52 11.27 9.21
N VAL A 252 -0.30 9.98 9.05
CA VAL A 252 -1.23 8.93 9.45
C VAL A 252 -0.49 8.02 10.42
N THR A 253 -1.08 7.78 11.58
CA THR A 253 -0.59 6.83 12.57
C THR A 253 -1.68 5.82 12.87
N VAL A 254 -1.36 4.55 12.76
CA VAL A 254 -2.23 3.45 13.16
C VAL A 254 -1.54 2.70 14.28
N VAL A 255 -2.21 2.59 15.43
CA VAL A 255 -1.69 1.85 16.59
C VAL A 255 -2.60 0.65 16.84
N PHE A 256 -2.02 -0.54 16.79
CA PHE A 256 -2.72 -1.78 17.08
C PHE A 256 -2.64 -2.11 18.57
N VAL A 257 -3.77 -2.52 19.15
CA VAL A 257 -3.86 -2.96 20.55
C VAL A 257 -4.88 -4.09 20.66
N ASN A 258 -4.42 -5.30 20.96
CA ASN A 258 -5.24 -6.50 21.18
C ASN A 258 -6.19 -6.86 20.02
N GLY A 259 -5.81 -6.55 18.77
CA GLY A 259 -6.65 -6.81 17.59
C GLY A 259 -7.57 -5.66 17.20
N ASP A 260 -7.67 -4.62 18.02
CA ASP A 260 -8.26 -3.35 17.63
C ASP A 260 -7.18 -2.40 17.12
N TYR A 261 -7.60 -1.33 16.43
CA TYR A 261 -6.68 -0.27 16.03
C TYR A 261 -7.26 1.13 16.21
N ASN A 262 -6.38 2.04 16.60
CA ASN A 262 -6.62 3.47 16.64
C ASN A 262 -5.93 4.13 15.46
N VAL A 263 -6.66 4.94 14.70
CA VAL A 263 -6.13 5.73 13.59
C VAL A 263 -6.12 7.19 13.99
N SER A 264 -4.99 7.86 13.78
CA SER A 264 -4.82 9.30 13.91
C SER A 264 -4.31 9.87 12.59
N ILE A 265 -5.04 10.83 12.02
CA ILE A 265 -4.69 11.52 10.78
C ILE A 265 -4.47 12.98 11.13
N THR A 266 -3.37 13.59 10.71
CA THR A 266 -3.06 15.00 10.98
C THR A 266 -2.68 15.73 9.69
N GLN A 267 -3.25 16.93 9.51
CA GLN A 267 -2.90 17.88 8.46
C GLN A 267 -2.69 19.25 9.10
N GLY A 268 -1.48 19.81 9.00
CA GLY A 268 -1.15 21.06 9.68
C GLY A 268 -1.38 20.96 11.19
N THR A 269 -2.32 21.73 11.73
CA THR A 269 -2.70 21.73 13.16
C THR A 269 -3.98 20.96 13.47
N THR A 270 -4.61 20.35 12.46
CA THR A 270 -5.86 19.62 12.61
C THR A 270 -5.59 18.13 12.69
N THR A 271 -6.13 17.47 13.71
CA THR A 271 -6.02 16.01 13.91
C THR A 271 -7.39 15.38 14.01
N TRP A 272 -7.57 14.28 13.29
CA TRP A 272 -8.74 13.42 13.33
C TRP A 272 -8.35 12.08 13.93
N THR A 273 -9.21 11.50 14.77
CA THR A 273 -8.94 10.22 15.41
C THR A 273 -10.18 9.37 15.44
N TYR A 274 -10.04 8.08 15.12
CA TYR A 274 -11.11 7.09 15.25
C TYR A 274 -10.55 5.73 15.65
N ASN A 275 -11.43 4.90 16.24
CA ASN A 275 -11.12 3.51 16.56
C ASN A 275 -11.86 2.60 15.58
N SER A 276 -11.27 1.47 15.27
CA SER A 276 -11.87 0.43 14.45
C SER A 276 -11.41 -0.95 14.92
N THR A 277 -12.15 -1.97 14.52
CA THR A 277 -11.95 -3.38 14.88
C THR A 277 -11.58 -4.16 13.62
N LEU A 278 -10.60 -5.06 13.70
CA LEU A 278 -10.22 -5.95 12.59
C LEU A 278 -11.23 -7.09 12.34
#